data_AF-A0A6J4IKL2-F1
#
_entry.id   AF-A0A6J4IKL2-F1
#
_cell.length_a   1.000
_cell.length_b   1.000
_cell.length_c   1.000
_cell.angle_alpha   90.00
_cell.angle_beta   90.00
_cell.angle_gamma   90.00
#
_symmetry.space_group_name_H-M   'P 1'
#
loop_
_entity.id
_entity.type
_entity.pdbx_description
1 polymer ?
#
loop_
_entity_poly.entity_id
_entity_poly.type
_entity_poly.pdbx_seq_one_letter_code
_entity_poly.pdbx_strand_id
1 'polypeptide(L)'
;TDGPNAFAHSVIPIAVGYAVAHYFSLLLLDGQLTWILLSDPFATGANYFGTAGNQVDLTAISPRTISVVQVDAIVLGHVLGVVLAHDRAVRLAAASPEPAPEARARTSQYPLVAVMVGLTVGGIALLLGA
;
A
#
# COMPACT_ATOMS: atom_id res chain seq x y z
N THR A 1 -27.59 0.68 -10.23
CA THR A 1 -26.42 1.20 -10.98
C THR A 1 -25.25 0.29 -10.68
N ASP A 2 -25.25 -0.90 -11.27
CA ASP A 2 -24.31 -1.97 -10.89
C ASP A 2 -23.07 -1.94 -11.78
N GLY A 3 -22.48 -0.75 -11.90
CA GLY A 3 -21.25 -0.51 -12.64
C GLY A 3 -19.98 -0.68 -11.78
N PRO A 4 -18.81 -0.29 -12.28
CA PRO A 4 -17.50 -0.41 -11.61
C PRO A 4 -17.48 0.07 -10.14
N ASN A 5 -18.32 1.04 -9.78
CA ASN A 5 -18.47 1.56 -8.42
C ASN A 5 -18.80 0.49 -7.38
N ALA A 6 -19.44 -0.61 -7.78
CA ALA A 6 -19.77 -1.70 -6.87
C ALA A 6 -18.53 -2.35 -6.21
N PHE A 7 -17.35 -2.21 -6.84
CA PHE A 7 -16.07 -2.75 -6.38
C PHE A 7 -15.10 -1.67 -5.85
N ALA A 8 -15.52 -0.39 -5.78
CA ALA A 8 -14.61 0.70 -5.38
C ALA A 8 -13.94 0.44 -4.01
N HIS A 9 -14.67 -0.13 -3.06
CA HIS A 9 -14.15 -0.46 -1.73
C HIS A 9 -13.08 -1.55 -1.72
N SER A 10 -13.04 -2.45 -2.71
CA SER A 10 -12.00 -3.49 -2.79
C SER A 10 -10.67 -2.96 -3.32
N VAL A 11 -10.67 -1.76 -3.93
CA VAL A 11 -9.44 -1.10 -4.40
C VAL A 11 -8.75 -0.32 -3.29
N ILE A 12 -9.49 0.12 -2.26
CA ILE A 12 -8.97 0.95 -1.17
C ILE A 12 -7.77 0.30 -0.46
N PRO A 13 -7.79 -0.98 -0.06
CA PRO A 13 -6.65 -1.59 0.63
C PRO A 13 -5.38 -1.62 -0.23
N ILE A 14 -5.52 -1.81 -1.54
CA ILE A 14 -4.40 -1.81 -2.49
C ILE A 14 -3.78 -0.41 -2.55
N ALA A 15 -4.61 0.63 -2.67
CA ALA A 15 -4.15 2.02 -2.69
C ALA A 15 -3.42 2.41 -1.40
N VAL A 16 -3.94 1.98 -0.23
CA VAL A 16 -3.29 2.20 1.07
C VAL A 16 -1.95 1.47 1.14
N GLY A 17 -1.90 0.19 0.76
CA GLY A 17 -0.65 -0.58 0.73
C GLY A 17 0.41 0.06 -0.16
N TYR A 18 0.01 0.57 -1.33
CA TYR A 18 0.91 1.28 -2.24
C TYR A 18 1.42 2.60 -1.66
N ALA A 19 0.54 3.39 -1.03
CA ALA A 19 0.93 4.63 -0.37
C ALA A 19 1.95 4.39 0.75
N VAL A 20 1.72 3.38 1.60
CA VAL A 20 2.69 3.00 2.63
C VAL A 20 4.01 2.58 1.98
N ALA A 21 3.98 1.68 1.00
CA ALA A 21 5.21 1.22 0.35
C ALA A 21 6.02 2.36 -0.30
N HIS A 22 5.37 3.34 -0.94
CA HIS A 22 6.08 4.42 -1.63
C HIS A 22 6.56 5.53 -0.69
N TYR A 23 5.79 5.84 0.35
CA TYR A 23 6.06 7.01 1.19
C TYR A 23 6.69 6.68 2.55
N PHE A 24 6.83 5.40 2.92
CA PHE A 24 7.38 5.03 4.22
C PHE A 24 8.81 5.54 4.47
N SER A 25 9.73 5.35 3.51
CA SER A 25 11.11 5.84 3.64
C SER A 25 11.16 7.36 3.66
N LEU A 26 10.38 8.02 2.79
CA LEU A 26 10.28 9.48 2.75
C LEU A 26 9.75 10.04 4.08
N LEU A 27 8.72 9.42 4.65
CA LEU A 27 8.17 9.81 5.94
C LEU A 27 9.21 9.71 7.07
N LEU A 28 10.08 8.70 7.07
CA LEU A 28 11.05 8.49 8.15
C LEU A 28 12.38 9.21 7.94
N LEU A 29 12.83 9.37 6.70
CA LEU A 29 14.10 10.03 6.39
C LEU A 29 13.87 11.54 6.23
N ASP A 30 13.04 11.94 5.27
CA ASP A 30 12.77 13.36 5.01
C ASP A 30 11.87 13.97 6.09
N GLY A 31 11.06 13.16 6.79
CA GLY A 31 10.31 13.61 7.95
C GLY A 31 11.18 14.11 9.10
N GLN A 32 12.45 13.69 9.19
CA GLN A 32 13.39 14.25 10.17
C GLN A 32 13.59 15.74 9.95
N LEU A 33 13.69 16.17 8.69
CA LEU A 33 13.85 17.58 8.34
C LEU A 33 12.66 18.41 8.81
N THR A 34 11.45 17.86 8.74
CA THR A 34 10.24 18.54 9.26
C THR A 34 10.39 18.85 10.74
N TRP A 35 10.84 17.89 11.55
CA TRP A 35 11.05 18.10 13.00
C TRP A 35 12.22 19.02 13.32
N ILE A 36 13.31 18.96 12.54
CA ILE A 36 14.46 19.85 12.70
C ILE A 36 14.03 21.31 12.47
N LEU A 37 13.33 21.58 11.37
CA LEU A 37 12.85 22.91 11.02
C LEU A 37 11.77 23.42 11.98
N LEU A 38 10.90 22.53 12.47
CA LEU A 38 9.86 22.89 13.43
C LEU A 38 10.45 23.26 14.81
N SER A 39 11.68 22.84 15.10
CA SER A 39 12.35 23.15 16.37
C SER A 39 12.85 24.59 16.44
N ASP A 40 13.27 25.19 15.32
CA ASP A 40 13.57 26.62 15.18
C ASP A 40 12.95 27.22 13.91
N PRO A 41 11.62 27.38 13.85
CA PRO A 41 10.93 27.76 12.62
C PRO A 41 11.25 29.19 12.14
N PHE A 42 11.76 30.05 13.04
CA PHE A 42 12.08 31.45 12.75
C PHE A 42 13.58 31.75 12.78
N ALA A 43 14.44 30.73 12.90
CA ALA A 43 15.90 30.88 13.02
C ALA A 43 16.31 31.86 14.16
N THR A 44 15.62 31.75 15.30
CA THR A 44 15.80 32.63 16.47
C THR A 44 16.70 32.02 17.53
N GLY A 45 17.15 30.78 17.33
CA GLY A 45 17.79 29.95 18.36
C GLY A 45 16.79 29.27 19.29
N ALA A 46 15.49 29.38 19.04
CA ALA A 46 14.48 28.58 19.71
C ALA A 46 14.75 27.10 19.40
N ASN A 47 14.60 26.22 20.38
CA ASN A 47 14.83 24.79 20.18
C ASN A 47 13.70 23.99 20.83
N TYR A 48 12.49 24.15 20.30
CA TYR A 48 11.26 23.63 20.91
C TYR A 48 11.28 22.11 21.14
N PHE A 49 11.91 21.36 20.24
CA PHE A 49 11.98 19.89 20.28
C PHE A 49 13.38 19.36 20.56
N GLY A 50 14.36 20.22 20.79
CA GLY A 50 15.75 19.80 21.01
C GLY A 50 16.52 19.46 19.71
N THR A 51 15.88 19.50 18.54
CA THR A 51 16.40 18.97 17.27
C THR A 51 16.95 20.03 16.31
N ALA A 52 16.95 21.33 16.68
CA ALA A 52 17.30 22.42 15.75
C ALA A 52 18.72 22.33 15.16
N GLY A 53 19.66 21.72 15.89
CA GLY A 53 21.04 21.51 15.44
C GLY A 53 21.31 20.15 14.77
N ASN A 54 20.29 19.30 14.64
CA ASN A 54 20.46 17.97 14.07
C ASN A 54 20.57 18.05 12.54
N GLN A 55 21.16 17.00 11.95
CA GLN A 55 21.10 16.74 10.51
C GLN A 55 20.26 15.50 10.25
N VAL A 56 19.78 15.36 9.01
CA VAL A 56 19.06 14.15 8.58
C VAL A 56 20.01 12.96 8.63
N ASP A 57 19.63 11.95 9.42
CA ASP A 57 20.35 10.70 9.52
C ASP A 57 19.75 9.67 8.56
N LEU A 58 20.46 9.43 7.44
CA LEU A 58 20.08 8.44 6.43
C LEU A 58 20.28 6.99 6.91
N THR A 59 20.94 6.79 8.05
CA THR A 59 21.18 5.48 8.67
C THR A 59 20.16 5.13 9.75
N ALA A 60 19.26 6.06 10.08
CA ALA A 60 18.22 5.89 11.10
C ALA A 60 17.30 4.67 10.85
N ILE A 61 17.15 4.26 9.59
CA ILE A 61 16.46 3.02 9.21
C ILE A 61 17.26 2.27 8.14
N SER A 62 17.41 0.96 8.34
CA SER A 62 18.16 0.14 7.40
C SER A 62 17.39 -0.10 6.09
N PRO A 63 18.09 -0.24 4.94
CA PRO A 63 17.44 -0.61 3.67
C PRO A 63 16.64 -1.92 3.76
N ARG A 64 17.10 -2.88 4.58
CA ARG A 64 16.39 -4.13 4.85
C ARG A 64 15.04 -3.89 5.53
N THR A 65 14.98 -3.00 6.50
CA THR A 65 13.73 -2.69 7.19
C THR A 65 12.75 -2.00 6.24
N ILE A 66 13.24 -1.06 5.42
CA ILE A 66 12.42 -0.41 4.39
C ILE A 66 11.83 -1.45 3.45
N SER A 67 12.66 -2.34 2.89
CA SER A 67 12.19 -3.34 1.92
C SER A 67 11.16 -4.29 2.50
N VAL A 68 11.34 -4.76 3.75
CA VAL A 68 10.35 -5.61 4.43
C VAL A 68 9.01 -4.88 4.58
N VAL A 69 9.01 -3.63 5.08
CA VAL A 69 7.77 -2.86 5.26
C VAL A 69 7.07 -2.60 3.92
N GLN A 70 7.83 -2.30 2.86
CA GLN A 70 7.28 -2.09 1.53
C GLN A 70 6.62 -3.35 0.97
N VAL A 71 7.30 -4.49 1.08
CA VAL A 71 6.77 -5.79 0.61
C VAL A 71 5.52 -6.18 1.40
N ASP A 72 5.58 -6.11 2.73
CA ASP A 72 4.46 -6.47 3.59
C ASP A 72 3.24 -5.58 3.33
N ALA A 73 3.43 -4.27 3.18
CA ALA A 73 2.36 -3.33 2.87
C ALA A 73 1.67 -3.65 1.53
N ILE A 74 2.46 -3.99 0.50
CA ILE A 74 1.92 -4.39 -0.82
C ILE A 74 1.14 -5.69 -0.68
N VAL A 75 1.73 -6.73 -0.08
CA VAL A 75 1.11 -8.06 0.04
C VAL A 75 -0.19 -7.97 0.83
N LEU A 76 -0.20 -7.31 1.99
CA LEU A 76 -1.39 -7.16 2.81
C LEU A 76 -2.49 -6.37 2.09
N GLY A 77 -2.13 -5.26 1.44
CA GLY A 77 -3.08 -4.47 0.65
C GLY A 77 -3.75 -5.27 -0.47
N HIS A 78 -2.98 -6.13 -1.15
CA HIS A 78 -3.51 -7.00 -2.21
C HIS A 78 -4.40 -8.12 -1.67
N VAL A 79 -3.95 -8.81 -0.61
CA VAL A 79 -4.74 -9.89 0.00
C VAL A 79 -6.10 -9.36 0.46
N LEU A 80 -6.12 -8.23 1.17
CA LEU A 80 -7.36 -7.60 1.61
C LEU A 80 -8.22 -7.13 0.43
N GLY A 81 -7.62 -6.53 -0.60
CA GLY A 81 -8.34 -6.12 -1.80
C GLY A 81 -9.01 -7.28 -2.54
N VAL A 82 -8.31 -8.41 -2.70
CA VAL A 82 -8.84 -9.62 -3.33
C VAL A 82 -9.98 -10.22 -2.50
N VAL A 83 -9.82 -10.32 -1.18
CA VAL A 83 -10.89 -10.83 -0.30
C VAL A 83 -12.15 -9.97 -0.42
N LEU A 84 -12.02 -8.64 -0.35
CA LEU A 84 -13.17 -7.74 -0.49
C LEU A 84 -13.83 -7.83 -1.88
N ALA A 85 -13.03 -7.95 -2.94
CA ALA A 85 -13.55 -8.11 -4.30
C ALA A 85 -14.30 -9.44 -4.46
N HIS A 86 -13.76 -10.52 -3.88
CA HIS A 86 -14.38 -11.84 -3.88
C HIS A 86 -15.72 -11.84 -3.15
N ASP A 87 -15.73 -11.35 -1.91
CA ASP A 87 -16.90 -11.19 -1.07
C ASP A 87 -18.00 -10.37 -1.77
N ARG A 88 -17.62 -9.29 -2.45
CA ARG A 88 -18.56 -8.46 -3.21
C ARG A 88 -19.13 -9.20 -4.41
N ALA A 89 -18.28 -9.91 -5.16
CA ALA A 89 -18.71 -10.68 -6.32
C ALA A 89 -19.72 -11.78 -5.92
N VAL A 90 -19.46 -12.50 -4.83
CA VAL A 90 -20.37 -13.53 -4.30
C VAL A 90 -21.71 -12.92 -3.89
N ARG A 91 -21.72 -11.79 -3.17
CA ARG A 91 -22.95 -11.10 -2.78
C ARG A 91 -23.79 -10.63 -3.98
N LEU A 92 -23.14 -10.08 -5.01
CA LEU A 92 -23.82 -9.63 -6.23
C LEU A 92 -24.40 -10.81 -7.03
N ALA A 93 -23.67 -11.93 -7.11
CA ALA A 93 -24.14 -13.15 -7.75
C ALA A 93 -25.37 -13.73 -7.02
N ALA A 94 -25.36 -13.77 -5.69
CA ALA A 94 -26.48 -14.26 -4.88
C ALA A 94 -27.73 -13.37 -4.95
N ALA A 95 -27.58 -12.08 -5.22
CA ALA A 95 -28.69 -11.12 -5.34
C ALA A 95 -29.32 -11.07 -6.75
N SER A 96 -28.75 -11.79 -7.73
CA SER A 96 -29.20 -11.77 -9.12
C SER A 96 -30.35 -12.78 -9.34
N PRO A 97 -31.50 -12.38 -9.92
CA PRO A 97 -32.66 -13.28 -10.11
C PRO A 97 -32.49 -14.35 -11.19
N GLU A 98 -31.52 -14.18 -12.09
CA GLU A 98 -31.21 -15.11 -13.19
C GLU A 98 -30.16 -16.13 -12.73
N PRO A 99 -30.29 -17.43 -13.09
CA PRO A 99 -29.25 -18.43 -12.85
C PRO A 99 -28.05 -18.14 -13.75
N ALA A 100 -27.22 -17.17 -13.33
CA ALA A 100 -25.93 -16.95 -13.94
C ALA A 100 -25.09 -18.22 -13.72
N PRO A 101 -24.48 -18.81 -14.77
CA PRO A 101 -23.65 -19.99 -14.60
C PRO A 101 -22.46 -19.60 -13.72
N GLU A 102 -22.47 -20.05 -12.46
CA GLU A 102 -21.47 -19.72 -11.43
C GLU A 102 -20.02 -19.86 -11.92
N ALA A 103 -19.79 -20.74 -12.90
CA ALA A 103 -18.51 -20.98 -13.55
C ALA A 103 -17.93 -19.74 -14.28
N ARG A 104 -18.74 -18.81 -14.79
CA ARG A 104 -18.25 -17.61 -15.50
C ARG A 104 -17.79 -16.50 -14.55
N ALA A 105 -18.45 -16.32 -13.40
CA ALA A 105 -18.05 -15.34 -12.39
C ALA A 105 -16.79 -15.76 -11.63
N ARG A 106 -16.59 -17.08 -11.41
CA ARG A 106 -15.37 -17.62 -10.79
C ARG A 106 -14.17 -17.55 -11.72
N THR A 107 -14.34 -17.86 -13.00
CA THR A 107 -13.23 -17.94 -13.97
C THR A 107 -12.63 -16.57 -14.33
N SER A 108 -13.42 -15.48 -14.25
CA SER A 108 -12.95 -14.13 -14.59
C SER A 108 -12.00 -13.52 -13.55
N GLN A 109 -11.91 -14.07 -12.34
CA GLN A 109 -11.03 -13.56 -11.27
C GLN A 109 -9.58 -14.07 -11.40
N TYR A 110 -9.37 -15.27 -11.92
CA TYR A 110 -8.04 -15.89 -12.00
C TYR A 110 -7.02 -15.11 -12.85
N PRO A 111 -7.35 -14.53 -14.02
CA PRO A 111 -6.37 -13.79 -14.81
C PRO A 111 -5.83 -12.56 -14.07
N LEU A 112 -6.70 -11.80 -13.39
CA LEU A 112 -6.30 -10.62 -12.61
C LEU A 112 -5.43 -11.02 -11.42
N VAL A 113 -5.82 -12.08 -10.70
CA VAL A 113 -5.03 -12.60 -9.57
C VAL A 113 -3.66 -13.08 -10.03
N ALA A 114 -3.57 -13.80 -11.15
CA ALA A 114 -2.30 -14.24 -11.71
C ALA A 114 -1.39 -13.06 -12.09
N VAL A 115 -1.96 -12.00 -12.68
CA VAL A 115 -1.23 -10.75 -12.99
C VAL A 115 -0.75 -10.08 -11.70
N MET A 116 -1.59 -9.95 -10.68
CA MET A 116 -1.20 -9.35 -9.39
C MET A 116 -0.10 -10.14 -8.69
N VAL A 117 -0.21 -11.47 -8.65
CA VAL A 117 0.82 -12.34 -8.07
C VAL A 117 2.12 -12.24 -8.87
N GLY A 118 2.05 -12.30 -10.20
CA GLY A 118 3.23 -12.16 -11.07
C GLY A 118 3.94 -10.82 -10.90
N LEU A 119 3.20 -9.72 -10.84
CA LEU A 119 3.74 -8.38 -10.55
C LEU A 119 4.35 -8.29 -9.15
N THR A 120 3.72 -8.92 -8.14
CA THR A 120 4.23 -8.91 -6.76
C THR A 120 5.52 -9.71 -6.64
N VAL A 121 5.55 -10.93 -7.19
CA VAL A 121 6.75 -11.77 -7.23
C VAL A 121 7.86 -11.07 -8.01
N GLY A 122 7.54 -10.46 -9.16
CA GLY A 122 8.48 -9.66 -9.94
C GLY A 122 9.03 -8.46 -9.15
N GLY A 123 8.17 -7.72 -8.47
CA GLY A 123 8.58 -6.59 -7.63
C GLY A 123 9.48 -7.00 -6.46
N ILE A 124 9.13 -8.08 -5.77
CA ILE A 124 9.96 -8.66 -4.69
C ILE A 124 11.31 -9.13 -5.24
N ALA A 125 11.32 -9.82 -6.39
CA ALA A 125 12.56 -10.29 -7.01
C ALA A 125 13.49 -9.13 -7.36
N LEU A 126 12.96 -8.02 -7.88
CA LEU A 126 13.75 -6.81 -8.15
C LEU A 126 14.30 -6.16 -6.87
N LEU A 127 13.54 -6.18 -5.78
CA LEU A 127 13.98 -5.64 -4.48
C LEU A 127 15.04 -6.51 -3.78
N LEU A 128 15.03 -7.83 -4.01
CA LEU A 128 15.95 -8.79 -3.37
C LEU A 128 17.16 -9.15 -4.24
N GLY A 129 17.11 -8.88 -5.54
CA GLY A 129 18.06 -9.35 -6.55
C GLY A 129 18.84 -8.25 -7.29
N ALA A 130 18.85 -7.02 -6.78
CA ALA A 130 19.69 -5.91 -7.27
C ALA A 130 20.76 -5.55 -6.22
#